data_AF-A0A177EXR1-F1
#
_entry.id   AF-A0A177EXR1-F1
#
_cell.length_a   1.000
_cell.length_b   1.000
_cell.length_c   1.000
_cell.angle_alpha   90.00
_cell.angle_beta   90.00
_cell.angle_gamma   90.00
#
_symmetry.space_group_name_H-M   'P 1'
#
loop_
_entity.id
_entity.type
_entity.pdbx_description
1 polymer ?
#
loop_
_entity_poly.entity_id
_entity_poly.type
_entity_poly.pdbx_seq_one_letter_code
_entity_poly.pdbx_strand_id
1 'polypeptide(L)'
;MDLSVKNLRGLLTDPRHTRWIALLLLLGEVGLCGLIIWRVPYTEIDFTTYMAQVRMFLSGERNYAKITGPTGPLVYPALHLYIYSILSVLTEQGTNILRAQIVFAGLYLVTLAVVIACYRRVGAPPWLLVPLVLSKRMHSIFLLRLFNDCWATLGLWLAIYFMQRRQFGRAAVIWGLGLGVKMTLLLAAPAVGFIILQALGTGDGIFTGLYVFVLHVIMSMPFFGEGTGLSYIQRSFDFGRQFLYKWTVNWRFVDEETFLSRNFAVGLLVLHASLLLLFCQTKWIQPSSSNLTEFVKKYLGGMKEAEELRISKKITPTFVMDTMLGSMVIGLLCARSLHYQFFAYLGWATPYLLNTAGWYIRAPT
;
A
#
# COMPACT_ATOMS: atom_id res chain seq x y z
N MET A 1 -25.13 11.26 -35.52
CA MET A 1 -23.88 11.23 -34.72
C MET A 1 -24.12 11.44 -33.22
N ASP A 2 -25.05 12.30 -32.81
CA ASP A 2 -25.27 12.63 -31.38
C ASP A 2 -25.70 11.47 -30.48
N LEU A 3 -26.47 10.50 -30.99
CA LEU A 3 -26.85 9.32 -30.21
C LEU A 3 -25.64 8.45 -29.87
N SER A 4 -24.70 8.32 -30.81
CA SER A 4 -23.48 7.51 -30.64
C SER A 4 -22.53 8.12 -29.61
N VAL A 5 -22.38 9.45 -29.62
CA VAL A 5 -21.53 10.17 -28.66
C VAL A 5 -22.14 10.15 -27.26
N LYS A 6 -23.46 10.32 -27.12
CA LYS A 6 -24.16 10.19 -25.83
C LYS A 6 -24.05 8.78 -25.26
N ASN A 7 -24.16 7.75 -26.09
CA ASN A 7 -24.02 6.36 -25.67
C ASN A 7 -22.59 6.03 -25.21
N LEU A 8 -21.57 6.50 -25.95
CA LEU A 8 -20.17 6.31 -25.57
C LEU A 8 -19.82 7.05 -24.26
N ARG A 9 -20.30 8.29 -24.11
CA ARG A 9 -20.13 9.06 -22.87
C ARG A 9 -20.76 8.32 -21.69
N GLY A 10 -22.00 7.83 -21.84
CA GLY A 10 -22.67 7.04 -20.82
C GLY A 10 -21.91 5.78 -20.43
N LEU A 11 -21.34 5.05 -21.39
CA LEU A 11 -20.51 3.87 -21.13
C LEU A 11 -19.27 4.20 -20.29
N LEU A 12 -18.63 5.34 -20.56
CA LEU A 12 -17.40 5.76 -19.91
C LEU A 12 -17.62 6.42 -18.54
N THR A 13 -18.78 7.02 -18.29
CA THR A 13 -19.03 7.80 -17.07
C THR A 13 -19.99 7.16 -16.08
N ASP A 14 -20.93 6.31 -16.52
CA ASP A 14 -21.91 5.69 -15.62
C ASP A 14 -21.32 4.47 -14.89
N PRO A 15 -21.20 4.51 -13.54
CA PRO A 15 -20.62 3.42 -12.75
C PRO A 15 -21.37 2.07 -12.85
N ARG A 16 -22.60 2.06 -13.36
CA ARG A 16 -23.35 0.82 -13.61
C ARG A 16 -22.66 -0.07 -14.64
N HIS A 17 -21.91 0.52 -15.58
CA HIS A 17 -21.17 -0.23 -16.60
C HIS A 17 -19.87 -0.84 -16.07
N THR A 18 -19.34 -0.33 -14.94
CA THR A 18 -18.07 -0.79 -14.36
C THR A 18 -18.06 -2.29 -14.08
N ARG A 19 -19.21 -2.92 -13.77
CA ARG A 19 -19.28 -4.36 -13.47
C ARG A 19 -18.83 -5.26 -14.62
N TRP A 20 -19.22 -4.95 -15.85
CA TRP A 20 -18.92 -5.77 -17.03
C TRP A 20 -17.62 -5.31 -17.69
N ILE A 21 -17.37 -3.99 -17.72
CA ILE A 21 -16.09 -3.43 -18.19
C ILE A 21 -14.94 -4.00 -17.36
N ALA A 22 -15.08 -4.06 -16.04
CA ALA A 22 -14.08 -4.66 -15.16
C ALA A 22 -13.74 -6.11 -15.55
N LEU A 23 -14.75 -6.93 -15.84
CA LEU A 23 -14.55 -8.32 -16.22
C LEU A 23 -13.79 -8.44 -17.54
N LEU A 24 -14.19 -7.67 -18.55
CA LEU A 24 -13.52 -7.65 -19.86
C LEU A 24 -12.07 -7.17 -19.74
N LEU A 25 -11.82 -6.13 -18.94
CA LEU A 25 -10.48 -5.62 -18.70
C LEU A 25 -9.62 -6.66 -17.98
N LEU A 26 -10.12 -7.34 -16.95
CA LEU A 26 -9.39 -8.41 -16.26
C LEU A 26 -9.06 -9.59 -17.19
N LEU A 27 -9.99 -9.99 -18.06
CA LEU A 27 -9.73 -11.04 -19.06
C LEU A 27 -8.67 -10.59 -20.08
N GLY A 28 -8.70 -9.33 -20.51
CA GLY A 28 -7.67 -8.73 -21.34
C GLY A 28 -6.29 -8.75 -20.66
N GLU A 29 -6.26 -8.42 -19.36
CA GLU A 29 -5.03 -8.42 -18.56
C GLU A 29 -4.44 -9.82 -18.36
N VAL A 30 -5.26 -10.89 -18.29
CA VAL A 30 -4.76 -12.27 -18.30
C VAL A 30 -3.96 -12.53 -19.58
N GLY A 31 -4.52 -12.16 -20.74
CA GLY A 31 -3.86 -12.28 -22.04
C GLY A 31 -2.60 -11.42 -22.14
N LEU A 32 -2.66 -10.16 -21.68
CA LEU A 32 -1.53 -9.24 -21.70
C LEU A 32 -0.39 -9.70 -20.77
N CYS A 33 -0.70 -10.18 -19.57
CA CYS A 33 0.28 -10.76 -18.65
C CYS A 33 0.99 -11.95 -19.29
N GLY A 34 0.24 -12.86 -19.92
CA GLY A 34 0.80 -13.99 -20.67
C GLY A 34 1.71 -13.55 -21.81
N LEU A 35 1.28 -12.56 -22.60
CA LEU A 35 2.07 -12.00 -23.70
C LEU A 35 3.37 -11.34 -23.20
N ILE A 36 3.31 -10.60 -22.09
CA ILE A 36 4.49 -9.95 -21.49
C ILE A 36 5.49 -11.01 -21.00
N ILE A 37 5.03 -12.04 -20.27
CA ILE A 37 5.90 -13.13 -19.82
C ILE A 37 6.53 -13.84 -21.02
N TRP A 38 5.78 -14.04 -22.11
CA TRP A 38 6.29 -14.72 -23.29
C TRP A 38 7.29 -13.88 -24.10
N ARG A 39 7.09 -12.56 -24.19
CA ARG A 39 7.82 -11.70 -25.15
C ARG A 39 8.86 -10.78 -24.52
N VAL A 40 8.79 -10.51 -23.22
CA VAL A 40 9.67 -9.53 -22.56
C VAL A 40 10.59 -10.26 -21.59
N PRO A 41 11.92 -10.10 -21.70
CA PRO A 41 12.85 -10.80 -20.83
C PRO A 41 12.69 -10.36 -19.37
N TYR A 42 12.82 -11.33 -18.47
CA TYR A 42 12.96 -11.09 -17.04
C TYR A 42 14.16 -10.18 -16.75
N THR A 43 14.02 -9.26 -15.79
CA THR A 43 15.11 -8.39 -15.35
C THR A 43 15.35 -8.59 -13.86
N GLU A 44 16.45 -9.26 -13.52
CA GLU A 44 16.87 -9.46 -12.14
C GLU A 44 17.22 -8.11 -11.49
N ILE A 45 16.68 -7.88 -10.30
CA ILE A 45 17.07 -6.78 -9.43
C ILE A 45 17.26 -7.30 -8.01
N ASP A 46 16.23 -7.86 -7.40
CA ASP A 46 16.27 -8.28 -6.00
C ASP A 46 15.76 -9.71 -5.74
N PHE A 47 15.24 -10.43 -6.75
CA PHE A 47 14.64 -11.75 -6.52
C PHE A 47 15.68 -12.77 -6.03
N THR A 48 16.87 -12.76 -6.62
CA THR A 48 18.01 -13.55 -6.15
C THR A 48 18.42 -13.21 -4.72
N THR A 49 18.37 -11.93 -4.34
CA THR A 49 18.61 -11.50 -2.96
C THR A 49 17.57 -12.06 -2.00
N TYR A 50 16.28 -12.03 -2.38
CA TYR A 50 15.23 -12.61 -1.55
C TYR A 50 15.46 -14.12 -1.34
N MET A 51 15.83 -14.85 -2.39
CA MET A 51 16.15 -16.28 -2.30
C MET A 51 17.38 -16.57 -1.44
N ALA A 52 18.43 -15.74 -1.55
CA ALA A 52 19.63 -15.87 -0.70
C ALA A 52 19.30 -15.66 0.78
N GLN A 53 18.52 -14.62 1.11
CA GLN A 53 18.08 -14.32 2.47
C GLN A 53 17.23 -15.45 3.05
N VAL A 54 16.29 -15.98 2.25
CA VAL A 54 15.47 -17.14 2.63
C VAL A 54 16.31 -18.38 2.87
N ARG A 55 17.33 -18.66 2.05
CA ARG A 55 18.24 -19.81 2.29
C ARG A 55 18.92 -19.70 3.64
N MET A 56 19.45 -18.53 4.02
CA MET A 56 20.05 -18.34 5.34
C MET A 56 19.04 -18.58 6.47
N PHE A 57 17.82 -18.05 6.31
CA PHE A 57 16.73 -18.26 7.27
C PHE A 57 16.34 -19.75 7.40
N LEU A 58 16.17 -20.46 6.29
CA LEU A 58 15.84 -21.90 6.30
C LEU A 58 16.97 -22.76 6.88
N SER A 59 18.23 -22.33 6.74
CA SER A 59 19.40 -22.96 7.38
C SER A 59 19.52 -22.68 8.89
N GLY A 60 18.57 -21.95 9.49
CA GLY A 60 18.53 -21.72 10.94
C GLY A 60 19.03 -20.36 11.40
N GLU A 61 19.45 -19.46 10.51
CA GLU A 61 19.85 -18.11 10.90
C GLU A 61 18.62 -17.33 11.43
N ARG A 62 18.76 -16.72 12.60
CA ARG A 62 17.72 -15.92 13.28
C ARG A 62 18.20 -14.52 13.64
N ASN A 63 19.50 -14.25 13.55
CA ASN A 63 20.04 -12.92 13.70
C ASN A 63 19.80 -12.13 12.41
N TYR A 64 18.82 -11.23 12.45
CA TYR A 64 18.44 -10.36 11.33
C TYR A 64 19.60 -9.55 10.76
N ALA A 65 20.59 -9.19 11.58
CA ALA A 65 21.76 -8.44 11.14
C ALA A 65 22.72 -9.26 10.27
N LYS A 66 22.64 -10.60 10.31
CA LYS A 66 23.46 -11.52 9.52
C LYS A 66 22.78 -11.97 8.22
N ILE A 67 21.46 -11.87 8.12
CA ILE A 67 20.72 -12.28 6.92
C ILE A 67 20.94 -11.23 5.81
N THR A 68 21.56 -11.64 4.71
CA THR A 68 21.94 -10.75 3.61
C THR A 68 21.89 -11.47 2.26
N GLY A 69 21.93 -10.71 1.16
CA GLY A 69 22.06 -11.24 -0.19
C GLY A 69 22.84 -10.30 -1.11
N PRO A 70 22.95 -10.62 -2.41
CA PRO A 70 23.81 -9.89 -3.36
C PRO A 70 23.54 -8.38 -3.45
N THR A 71 22.28 -7.95 -3.27
CA THR A 71 21.91 -6.53 -3.32
C THR A 71 21.80 -5.85 -1.95
N GLY A 72 22.10 -6.57 -0.85
CA GLY A 72 22.21 -6.00 0.49
C GLY A 72 21.56 -6.83 1.60
N PRO A 73 21.57 -6.27 2.83
CA PRO A 73 21.04 -6.95 4.01
C PRO A 73 19.52 -7.14 3.92
N LEU A 74 18.99 -8.06 4.73
CA LEU A 74 17.56 -8.17 4.97
C LEU A 74 17.09 -6.95 5.76
N VAL A 75 16.07 -6.31 5.21
CA VAL A 75 15.52 -5.08 5.77
C VAL A 75 13.99 -5.04 5.78
N TYR A 76 13.38 -6.16 5.41
CA TYR A 76 11.94 -6.30 5.40
C TYR A 76 11.47 -6.99 6.68
N PRO A 77 10.28 -6.64 7.20
CA PRO A 77 9.73 -7.33 8.35
C PRO A 77 9.44 -8.81 8.05
N ALA A 78 9.19 -9.59 9.10
CA ALA A 78 9.26 -11.05 9.09
C ALA A 78 8.37 -11.76 8.05
N LEU A 79 7.21 -11.21 7.70
CA LEU A 79 6.31 -11.87 6.76
C LEU A 79 6.94 -11.98 5.36
N HIS A 80 7.87 -11.10 5.01
CA HIS A 80 8.69 -11.25 3.80
C HIS A 80 9.39 -12.61 3.75
N LEU A 81 10.10 -13.00 4.81
CA LEU A 81 10.81 -14.27 4.85
C LEU A 81 9.85 -15.45 4.74
N TYR A 82 8.67 -15.37 5.35
CA TYR A 82 7.68 -16.46 5.32
C TYR A 82 7.07 -16.62 3.93
N ILE A 83 6.65 -15.53 3.29
CA ILE A 83 6.15 -15.55 1.91
C ILE A 83 7.21 -16.10 0.96
N TYR A 84 8.45 -15.60 1.06
CA TYR A 84 9.51 -16.01 0.15
C TYR A 84 10.06 -17.41 0.46
N SER A 85 9.85 -17.95 1.67
CA SER A 85 10.09 -19.37 1.97
C SER A 85 9.13 -20.27 1.19
N ILE A 86 7.85 -19.90 1.11
CA ILE A 86 6.87 -20.62 0.28
C ILE A 86 7.24 -20.50 -1.21
N LEU A 87 7.59 -19.29 -1.66
CA LEU A 87 8.01 -19.08 -3.05
C LEU A 87 9.27 -19.88 -3.40
N SER A 88 10.24 -19.96 -2.49
CA SER A 88 11.46 -20.76 -2.67
C SER A 88 11.11 -22.22 -2.96
N VAL A 89 10.14 -22.81 -2.24
CA VAL A 89 9.67 -24.18 -2.51
C VAL A 89 9.00 -24.28 -3.88
N LEU A 90 8.09 -23.36 -4.21
CA LEU A 90 7.34 -23.38 -5.48
C LEU A 90 8.21 -23.17 -6.73
N THR A 91 9.35 -22.51 -6.57
CA THR A 91 10.21 -22.05 -7.68
C THR A 91 11.56 -22.77 -7.73
N GLU A 92 11.69 -23.93 -7.07
CA GLU A 92 12.95 -24.71 -7.05
C GLU A 92 14.12 -23.84 -6.54
N GLN A 93 13.94 -23.27 -5.35
CA GLN A 93 14.85 -22.33 -4.69
C GLN A 93 15.11 -21.04 -5.48
N GLY A 94 14.13 -20.62 -6.30
CA GLY A 94 14.19 -19.43 -7.13
C GLY A 94 14.83 -19.64 -8.50
N THR A 95 15.17 -20.86 -8.89
CA THR A 95 15.75 -21.15 -10.21
C THR A 95 14.70 -21.18 -11.32
N ASN A 96 13.46 -21.56 -10.99
CA ASN A 96 12.34 -21.58 -11.93
C ASN A 96 11.66 -20.20 -12.01
N ILE A 97 12.28 -19.29 -12.77
CA ILE A 97 11.81 -17.91 -12.95
C ILE A 97 10.43 -17.87 -13.61
N LEU A 98 10.14 -18.75 -14.57
CA LEU A 98 8.83 -18.78 -15.22
C LEU A 98 7.70 -19.03 -14.21
N ARG A 99 7.87 -20.00 -13.29
CA ARG A 99 6.90 -20.22 -12.21
C ARG A 99 6.76 -19.00 -11.31
N ALA A 100 7.87 -18.32 -10.98
CA ALA A 100 7.83 -17.09 -10.20
C ALA A 100 7.01 -16.00 -10.93
N GLN A 101 7.24 -15.79 -12.23
CA GLN A 101 6.49 -14.83 -13.04
C GLN A 101 4.99 -15.17 -13.11
N ILE A 102 4.63 -16.45 -13.21
CA ILE A 102 3.22 -16.89 -13.18
C ILE A 102 2.57 -16.57 -11.83
N VAL A 103 3.26 -16.84 -10.71
CA VAL A 103 2.75 -16.49 -9.37
C VAL A 103 2.56 -14.98 -9.23
N PHE A 104 3.53 -14.18 -9.70
CA PHE A 104 3.43 -12.73 -9.66
C PHE A 104 2.40 -12.15 -10.64
N ALA A 105 2.12 -12.81 -11.76
CA ALA A 105 1.01 -12.46 -12.64
C ALA A 105 -0.35 -12.73 -11.95
N GLY A 106 -0.48 -13.86 -11.25
CA GLY A 106 -1.65 -14.12 -10.41
C GLY A 106 -1.82 -13.07 -9.32
N LEU A 107 -0.73 -12.70 -8.63
CA LEU A 107 -0.71 -11.64 -7.63
C LEU A 107 -1.13 -10.29 -8.22
N TYR A 108 -0.64 -9.94 -9.41
CA TYR A 108 -1.02 -8.73 -10.14
C TYR A 108 -2.53 -8.71 -10.44
N LEU A 109 -3.07 -9.79 -11.02
CA LEU A 109 -4.47 -9.90 -11.40
C LEU A 109 -5.41 -9.83 -10.19
N VAL A 110 -5.07 -10.52 -9.10
CA VAL A 110 -5.83 -10.46 -7.84
C VAL A 110 -5.79 -9.04 -7.28
N THR A 111 -4.61 -8.40 -7.25
CA THR A 111 -4.51 -7.03 -6.72
C THR A 111 -5.30 -6.05 -7.58
N LEU A 112 -5.20 -6.14 -8.90
CA LEU A 112 -5.97 -5.33 -9.83
C LEU A 112 -7.48 -5.53 -9.66
N ALA A 113 -7.94 -6.78 -9.47
CA ALA A 113 -9.35 -7.05 -9.20
C ALA A 113 -9.84 -6.37 -7.91
N VAL A 114 -9.02 -6.38 -6.85
CA VAL A 114 -9.31 -5.68 -5.59
C VAL A 114 -9.32 -4.17 -5.80
N VAL A 115 -8.36 -3.60 -6.54
CA VAL A 115 -8.33 -2.17 -6.90
C VAL A 115 -9.63 -1.78 -7.62
N ILE A 116 -10.01 -2.52 -8.66
CA ILE A 116 -11.24 -2.25 -9.42
C ILE A 116 -12.47 -2.37 -8.50
N ALA A 117 -12.48 -3.33 -7.57
CA ALA A 117 -13.54 -3.46 -6.59
C ALA A 117 -13.61 -2.22 -5.67
N CYS A 118 -12.48 -1.66 -5.23
CA CYS A 118 -12.44 -0.42 -4.46
C CYS A 118 -12.98 0.77 -5.26
N TYR A 119 -12.58 0.92 -6.52
CA TYR A 119 -13.09 1.95 -7.44
C TYR A 119 -14.61 1.85 -7.62
N ARG A 120 -15.15 0.62 -7.73
CA ARG A 120 -16.60 0.40 -7.80
C ARG A 120 -17.32 0.84 -6.52
N ARG A 121 -16.73 0.62 -5.35
CA ARG A 121 -17.35 0.96 -4.05
C ARG A 121 -17.47 2.46 -3.82
N VAL A 122 -16.61 3.26 -4.44
CA VAL A 122 -16.69 4.74 -4.40
C VAL A 122 -17.47 5.33 -5.57
N GLY A 123 -18.05 4.49 -6.44
CA GLY A 123 -18.78 4.95 -7.61
C GLY A 123 -17.90 5.64 -8.65
N ALA A 124 -16.62 5.24 -8.75
CA ALA A 124 -15.70 5.82 -9.72
C ALA A 124 -16.20 5.56 -11.16
N PRO A 125 -16.11 6.57 -12.05
CA PRO A 125 -16.52 6.41 -13.44
C PRO A 125 -15.65 5.38 -14.18
N PRO A 126 -16.24 4.55 -15.08
CA PRO A 126 -15.52 3.47 -15.77
C PRO A 126 -14.25 3.88 -16.54
N TRP A 127 -14.17 5.10 -17.08
CA TRP A 127 -12.99 5.56 -17.81
C TRP A 127 -11.72 5.54 -16.95
N LEU A 128 -11.84 5.66 -15.63
CA LEU A 128 -10.72 5.55 -14.69
C LEU A 128 -10.10 4.15 -14.64
N LEU A 129 -10.78 3.11 -15.13
CA LEU A 129 -10.23 1.77 -15.16
C LEU A 129 -9.15 1.58 -16.25
N VAL A 130 -9.22 2.35 -17.33
CA VAL A 130 -8.26 2.27 -18.46
C VAL A 130 -6.82 2.50 -18.00
N PRO A 131 -6.48 3.58 -17.26
CA PRO A 131 -5.10 3.77 -16.77
C PRO A 131 -4.68 2.73 -15.72
N LEU A 132 -5.60 2.00 -15.09
CA LEU A 132 -5.25 0.94 -14.14
C LEU A 132 -4.66 -0.28 -14.84
N VAL A 133 -5.18 -0.61 -16.03
CA VAL A 133 -4.76 -1.79 -16.79
C VAL A 133 -3.64 -1.48 -17.78
N LEU A 134 -3.52 -0.26 -18.30
CA LEU A 134 -2.49 0.06 -19.30
C LEU A 134 -1.13 0.46 -18.69
N SER A 135 -0.91 0.24 -17.40
CA SER A 135 0.31 0.69 -16.74
C SER A 135 1.49 -0.25 -17.03
N LYS A 136 2.35 0.13 -18.00
CA LYS A 136 3.61 -0.56 -18.29
C LYS A 136 4.47 -0.77 -17.05
N ARG A 137 4.51 0.22 -16.15
CA ARG A 137 5.36 0.17 -14.97
C ARG A 137 4.83 -0.82 -13.92
N MET A 138 3.51 -0.92 -13.74
CA MET A 138 2.93 -1.93 -12.83
C MET A 138 3.22 -3.35 -13.32
N HIS A 139 3.02 -3.61 -14.61
CA HIS A 139 3.40 -4.89 -15.22
C HIS A 139 4.88 -5.22 -14.99
N SER A 140 5.75 -4.25 -15.20
CA SER A 140 7.18 -4.46 -15.06
C SER A 140 7.61 -4.69 -13.60
N ILE A 141 6.95 -4.04 -12.62
CA ILE A 141 7.20 -4.25 -11.19
C ILE A 141 6.77 -5.65 -10.74
N PHE A 142 5.58 -6.09 -11.14
CA PHE A 142 5.05 -7.39 -10.75
C PHE A 142 5.70 -8.53 -11.54
N LEU A 143 5.59 -8.54 -12.87
CA LEU A 143 5.89 -9.71 -13.70
C LEU A 143 7.35 -9.82 -14.10
N LEU A 144 8.08 -8.70 -14.20
CA LEU A 144 9.45 -8.69 -14.76
C LEU A 144 10.54 -8.45 -13.72
N ARG A 145 10.18 -7.94 -12.53
CA ARG A 145 11.12 -7.66 -11.43
C ARG A 145 10.83 -8.46 -10.17
N LEU A 146 9.60 -8.96 -10.01
CA LEU A 146 9.18 -9.81 -8.88
C LEU A 146 9.40 -9.15 -7.51
N PHE A 147 9.16 -7.83 -7.44
CA PHE A 147 9.45 -7.05 -6.23
C PHE A 147 8.55 -7.41 -5.04
N ASN A 148 9.13 -7.39 -3.84
CA ASN A 148 8.40 -7.60 -2.58
C ASN A 148 7.23 -6.61 -2.39
N ASP A 149 7.34 -5.40 -2.95
CA ASP A 149 6.29 -4.37 -2.92
C ASP A 149 4.93 -4.84 -3.44
N CYS A 150 4.90 -5.83 -4.33
CA CYS A 150 3.66 -6.38 -4.89
C CYS A 150 2.77 -6.99 -3.81
N TRP A 151 3.37 -7.75 -2.87
CA TRP A 151 2.66 -8.37 -1.75
C TRP A 151 2.15 -7.33 -0.74
N ALA A 152 2.97 -6.33 -0.43
CA ALA A 152 2.56 -5.21 0.43
C ALA A 152 1.43 -4.40 -0.23
N THR A 153 1.49 -4.19 -1.54
CA THR A 153 0.45 -3.47 -2.30
C THR A 153 -0.87 -4.23 -2.29
N LEU A 154 -0.86 -5.56 -2.39
CA LEU A 154 -2.06 -6.37 -2.19
C LEU A 154 -2.66 -6.16 -0.79
N GLY A 155 -1.82 -6.20 0.25
CA GLY A 155 -2.25 -5.93 1.64
C GLY A 155 -2.91 -4.56 1.81
N LEU A 156 -2.33 -3.51 1.20
CA LEU A 156 -2.90 -2.16 1.20
C LEU A 156 -4.31 -2.13 0.59
N TRP A 157 -4.46 -2.65 -0.63
CA TRP A 157 -5.71 -2.59 -1.36
C TRP A 157 -6.80 -3.48 -0.75
N LEU A 158 -6.42 -4.65 -0.20
CA LEU A 158 -7.35 -5.48 0.56
C LEU A 158 -7.81 -4.78 1.84
N ALA A 159 -6.91 -4.12 2.58
CA ALA A 159 -7.29 -3.34 3.76
C ALA A 159 -8.30 -2.25 3.40
N ILE A 160 -8.05 -1.48 2.33
CA ILE A 160 -9.01 -0.49 1.82
C ILE A 160 -10.35 -1.16 1.50
N TYR A 161 -10.35 -2.26 0.74
CA TYR A 161 -11.57 -2.98 0.35
C TYR A 161 -12.38 -3.42 1.57
N PHE A 162 -11.74 -4.05 2.56
CA PHE A 162 -12.42 -4.53 3.76
C PHE A 162 -12.94 -3.39 4.65
N MET A 163 -12.22 -2.25 4.74
CA MET A 163 -12.73 -1.04 5.40
C MET A 163 -13.96 -0.48 4.67
N GLN A 164 -13.94 -0.42 3.33
CA GLN A 164 -15.11 -0.01 2.54
C GLN A 164 -16.29 -0.97 2.69
N ARG A 165 -16.05 -2.22 3.06
CA ARG A 165 -17.07 -3.24 3.43
C ARG A 165 -17.45 -3.21 4.91
N ARG A 166 -16.94 -2.24 5.67
CA ARG A 166 -17.15 -2.06 7.11
C ARG A 166 -16.65 -3.23 7.98
N GLN A 167 -15.71 -4.02 7.45
CA GLN A 167 -15.02 -5.09 8.19
C GLN A 167 -13.73 -4.55 8.80
N PHE A 168 -13.85 -3.57 9.70
CA PHE A 168 -12.75 -2.73 10.20
C PHE A 168 -11.64 -3.51 10.90
N GLY A 169 -11.96 -4.40 11.85
CA GLY A 169 -10.95 -5.22 12.54
C GLY A 169 -10.19 -6.14 11.58
N ARG A 170 -10.89 -6.81 10.64
CA ARG A 170 -10.25 -7.63 9.60
C ARG A 170 -9.33 -6.80 8.71
N ALA A 171 -9.77 -5.60 8.33
CA ALA A 171 -8.97 -4.71 7.51
C ALA A 171 -7.71 -4.24 8.22
N ALA A 172 -7.77 -3.94 9.53
CA ALA A 172 -6.61 -3.58 10.32
C ALA A 172 -5.60 -4.74 10.40
N VAL A 173 -6.06 -5.98 10.61
CA VAL A 173 -5.20 -7.18 10.57
C VAL A 173 -4.56 -7.35 9.20
N ILE A 174 -5.30 -7.20 8.11
CA ILE A 174 -4.78 -7.29 6.74
C ILE A 174 -3.75 -6.19 6.44
N TRP A 175 -4.00 -4.96 6.90
CA TRP A 175 -3.03 -3.88 6.83
C TRP A 175 -1.76 -4.24 7.63
N GLY A 176 -1.90 -4.80 8.83
CA GLY A 176 -0.81 -5.31 9.66
C GLY A 176 0.00 -6.42 8.97
N LEU A 177 -0.66 -7.35 8.27
CA LEU A 177 0.02 -8.36 7.45
C LEU A 177 0.83 -7.69 6.34
N GLY A 178 0.25 -6.75 5.60
CA GLY A 178 0.99 -5.98 4.61
C GLY A 178 2.19 -5.24 5.21
N LEU A 179 2.01 -4.62 6.38
CA LEU A 179 3.09 -3.99 7.14
C LEU A 179 4.19 -5.00 7.50
N GLY A 180 3.82 -6.24 7.82
CA GLY A 180 4.71 -7.38 8.00
C GLY A 180 5.51 -7.77 6.76
N VAL A 181 5.08 -7.37 5.55
CA VAL A 181 5.82 -7.56 4.30
C VAL A 181 6.79 -6.41 4.05
N LYS A 182 6.34 -5.17 4.24
CA LYS A 182 7.15 -3.97 4.00
C LYS A 182 6.70 -2.80 4.85
N MET A 183 7.67 -2.15 5.51
CA MET A 183 7.44 -1.00 6.40
C MET A 183 6.80 0.22 5.71
N THR A 184 6.82 0.30 4.37
CA THR A 184 6.17 1.40 3.62
C THR A 184 4.69 1.56 3.97
N LEU A 185 4.02 0.50 4.43
CA LEU A 185 2.64 0.57 4.88
C LEU A 185 2.41 1.33 6.19
N LEU A 186 3.48 1.71 6.92
CA LEU A 186 3.38 2.68 8.02
C LEU A 186 2.87 4.03 7.54
N LEU A 187 3.08 4.38 6.27
CA LEU A 187 2.56 5.61 5.70
C LEU A 187 1.02 5.64 5.67
N ALA A 188 0.35 4.48 5.76
CA ALA A 188 -1.10 4.38 5.93
C ALA A 188 -1.54 4.34 7.41
N ALA A 189 -0.62 4.20 8.38
CA ALA A 189 -0.97 4.06 9.79
C ALA A 189 -1.84 5.22 10.34
N PRO A 190 -1.57 6.51 10.01
CA PRO A 190 -2.44 7.60 10.44
C PRO A 190 -3.88 7.42 9.95
N ALA A 191 -4.05 7.10 8.66
CA ALA A 191 -5.36 6.86 8.07
C ALA A 191 -6.10 5.68 8.73
N VAL A 192 -5.40 4.55 8.93
CA VAL A 192 -5.97 3.38 9.62
C VAL A 192 -6.44 3.79 11.02
N GLY A 193 -5.61 4.52 11.78
CA GLY A 193 -5.96 5.00 13.12
C GLY A 193 -7.23 5.86 13.13
N PHE A 194 -7.30 6.90 12.29
CA PHE A 194 -8.48 7.78 12.23
C PHE A 194 -9.74 7.07 11.75
N ILE A 195 -9.63 6.13 10.79
CA ILE A 195 -10.77 5.35 10.31
C ILE A 195 -11.26 4.41 11.41
N ILE A 196 -10.36 3.63 12.02
CA ILE A 196 -10.71 2.65 13.06
C ILE A 196 -11.32 3.36 14.27
N LEU A 197 -10.70 4.43 14.76
CA LEU A 197 -11.16 5.19 15.91
C LEU A 197 -12.58 5.75 15.70
N GLN A 198 -12.84 6.33 14.52
CA GLN A 198 -14.17 6.90 14.22
C GLN A 198 -15.20 5.84 13.80
N ALA A 199 -14.76 4.68 13.31
CA ALA A 199 -15.66 3.60 12.91
C ALA A 199 -16.09 2.72 14.09
N LEU A 200 -15.21 2.48 15.05
CA LEU A 200 -15.40 1.54 16.15
C LEU A 200 -15.46 2.19 17.54
N GLY A 201 -15.06 3.46 17.68
CA GLY A 201 -14.91 4.10 18.99
C GLY A 201 -13.55 3.81 19.64
N THR A 202 -13.32 4.38 20.82
CA THR A 202 -12.01 4.32 21.49
C THR A 202 -11.66 2.92 21.95
N GLY A 203 -12.58 2.22 22.62
CA GLY A 203 -12.33 0.90 23.21
C GLY A 203 -11.97 -0.14 22.15
N ASP A 204 -12.88 -0.41 21.22
CA ASP A 204 -12.66 -1.35 20.12
C ASP A 204 -11.53 -0.93 19.19
N GLY A 205 -11.29 0.38 19.04
CA GLY A 205 -10.15 0.91 18.31
C GLY A 205 -8.81 0.52 18.94
N ILE A 206 -8.69 0.65 20.27
CA ILE A 206 -7.49 0.22 21.02
C ILE A 206 -7.30 -1.29 20.91
N PHE A 207 -8.36 -2.09 21.11
CA PHE A 207 -8.27 -3.55 20.96
C PHE A 207 -7.85 -3.96 19.55
N THR A 208 -8.37 -3.28 18.53
CA THR A 208 -7.96 -3.50 17.14
C THR A 208 -6.47 -3.21 16.93
N GLY A 209 -5.96 -2.11 17.50
CA GLY A 209 -4.53 -1.79 17.49
C GLY A 209 -3.68 -2.84 18.22
N LEU A 210 -4.17 -3.33 19.36
CA LEU A 210 -3.52 -4.39 20.12
C LEU A 210 -3.44 -5.71 19.33
N TYR A 211 -4.49 -6.09 18.60
CA TYR A 211 -4.45 -7.27 17.73
C TYR A 211 -3.37 -7.16 16.65
N VAL A 212 -3.23 -5.99 16.02
CA VAL A 212 -2.16 -5.74 15.05
C VAL A 212 -0.79 -5.81 15.71
N PHE A 213 -0.64 -5.24 16.91
CA PHE A 213 0.61 -5.33 17.67
C PHE A 213 0.98 -6.79 17.99
N VAL A 214 0.04 -7.58 18.53
CA VAL A 214 0.24 -9.00 18.84
C VAL A 214 0.60 -9.79 17.58
N LEU A 215 -0.05 -9.51 16.44
CA LEU A 215 0.31 -10.10 15.16
C LEU A 215 1.79 -9.87 14.82
N HIS A 216 2.29 -8.64 14.99
CA HIS A 216 3.70 -8.33 14.74
C HIS A 216 4.65 -9.00 15.73
N VAL A 217 4.27 -9.11 17.01
CA VAL A 217 5.04 -9.88 18.01
C VAL A 217 5.15 -11.34 17.60
N ILE A 218 4.04 -11.98 17.24
CA ILE A 218 4.01 -13.39 16.81
C ILE A 218 4.90 -13.59 15.57
N MET A 219 4.74 -12.74 14.55
CA MET A 219 5.54 -12.84 13.32
C MET A 219 7.04 -12.63 13.57
N SER A 220 7.42 -11.88 14.61
CA SER A 220 8.82 -11.56 14.87
C SER A 220 9.46 -12.42 15.97
N MET A 221 8.67 -13.21 16.69
CA MET A 221 9.10 -14.06 17.80
C MET A 221 10.33 -14.93 17.50
N PRO A 222 10.49 -15.55 16.31
CA PRO A 222 11.68 -16.37 16.04
C PRO A 222 13.01 -15.60 16.03
N PHE A 223 12.98 -14.27 16.00
CA PHE A 223 14.17 -13.43 15.87
C PHE A 223 14.61 -12.77 17.19
N PHE A 224 13.87 -13.01 18.29
CA PHE A 224 14.18 -12.51 19.63
C PHE A 224 14.96 -13.50 20.51
N GLY A 225 15.83 -14.31 19.92
CA GLY A 225 16.73 -15.20 20.65
C GLY A 225 17.84 -14.48 21.43
N GLU A 226 18.63 -15.24 22.18
CA GLU A 226 19.77 -14.72 22.94
C GLU A 226 20.75 -13.96 22.04
N GLY A 227 21.05 -12.71 22.42
CA GLY A 227 21.98 -11.85 21.68
C GLY A 227 21.46 -11.26 20.36
N THR A 228 20.21 -11.52 19.95
CA THR A 228 19.64 -11.03 18.67
C THR A 228 18.47 -10.05 18.82
N GLY A 229 17.96 -9.83 20.04
CA GLY A 229 16.64 -9.22 20.30
C GLY A 229 16.36 -7.91 19.57
N LEU A 230 17.27 -6.94 19.58
CA LEU A 230 17.02 -5.64 18.93
C LEU A 230 17.29 -5.65 17.41
N SER A 231 18.01 -6.66 16.90
CA SER A 231 18.45 -6.70 15.50
C SER A 231 17.26 -6.71 14.52
N TYR A 232 16.18 -7.40 14.86
CA TYR A 232 14.96 -7.44 14.06
C TYR A 232 14.37 -6.05 13.86
N ILE A 233 14.14 -5.33 14.96
CA ILE A 233 13.51 -4.00 14.95
C ILE A 233 14.42 -3.00 14.24
N GLN A 234 15.71 -2.98 14.58
CA GLN A 234 16.70 -2.07 14.00
C GLN A 234 16.87 -2.25 12.49
N ARG A 235 16.70 -3.46 11.96
CA ARG A 235 16.81 -3.73 10.51
C ARG A 235 15.51 -3.51 9.75
N SER A 236 14.40 -4.02 10.30
CA SER A 236 13.09 -4.05 9.63
C SER A 236 12.36 -2.70 9.67
N PHE A 237 12.63 -1.88 10.68
CA PHE A 237 12.02 -0.57 10.91
C PHE A 237 13.09 0.52 11.06
N ASP A 238 14.05 0.51 10.14
CA ASP A 238 15.18 1.44 10.10
C ASP A 238 14.78 2.79 9.49
N PHE A 239 14.33 3.72 10.34
CA PHE A 239 14.00 5.09 9.92
C PHE A 239 15.23 5.95 9.60
N GLY A 240 16.42 5.51 10.01
CA GLY A 240 17.68 6.21 9.72
C GLY A 240 18.26 5.84 8.36
N ARG A 241 17.69 4.84 7.66
CA ARG A 241 18.25 4.33 6.43
C ARG A 241 18.34 5.38 5.35
N GLN A 242 19.54 5.44 4.78
CA GLN A 242 19.87 6.32 3.69
C GLN A 242 20.05 5.51 2.41
N PHE A 243 19.14 5.68 1.45
CA PHE A 243 19.31 5.12 0.12
C PHE A 243 20.29 5.95 -0.70
N LEU A 244 21.01 5.30 -1.62
CA LEU A 244 21.98 5.96 -2.49
C LEU A 244 21.29 6.94 -3.42
N TYR A 245 21.86 8.13 -3.58
CA TYR A 245 21.33 9.20 -4.43
C TYR A 245 21.12 8.75 -5.89
N LYS A 246 21.97 7.87 -6.43
CA LYS A 246 21.81 7.32 -7.79
C LYS A 246 20.51 6.56 -8.03
N TRP A 247 19.87 6.06 -6.97
CA TRP A 247 18.64 5.27 -7.07
C TRP A 247 17.37 6.07 -6.78
N THR A 248 17.50 7.31 -6.27
CA THR A 248 16.33 8.15 -6.00
C THR A 248 15.69 8.62 -7.30
N VAL A 249 14.36 8.55 -7.36
CA VAL A 249 13.58 8.99 -8.52
C VAL A 249 12.92 10.34 -8.26
N ASN A 250 12.45 10.60 -7.05
CA ASN A 250 11.64 11.78 -6.74
C ASN A 250 12.44 13.06 -6.51
N TRP A 251 13.69 12.98 -6.05
CA TRP A 251 14.53 14.15 -5.76
C TRP A 251 15.76 14.23 -6.68
N ARG A 252 15.71 13.62 -7.87
CA ARG A 252 16.84 13.58 -8.80
C ARG A 252 17.24 14.97 -9.34
N PHE A 253 16.36 15.97 -9.18
CA PHE A 253 16.61 17.37 -9.53
C PHE A 253 17.32 18.18 -8.43
N VAL A 254 17.46 17.61 -7.23
CA VAL A 254 18.22 18.18 -6.11
C VAL A 254 19.62 17.58 -6.14
N ASP A 255 20.67 18.33 -5.87
CA ASP A 255 22.05 17.83 -5.85
C ASP A 255 22.30 16.82 -4.71
N GLU A 256 23.36 16.02 -4.83
CA GLU A 256 23.66 14.93 -3.89
C GLU A 256 24.00 15.44 -2.48
N GLU A 257 24.67 16.60 -2.35
CA GLU A 257 25.04 17.19 -1.06
C GLU A 257 23.79 17.61 -0.29
N THR A 258 22.88 18.34 -0.96
CA THR A 258 21.59 18.72 -0.39
C THR A 258 20.76 17.49 -0.02
N PHE A 259 20.68 16.50 -0.91
CA PHE A 259 19.93 15.26 -0.69
C PHE A 259 20.39 14.47 0.55
N LEU A 260 21.71 14.40 0.77
CA LEU A 260 22.31 13.70 1.91
C LEU A 260 22.30 14.55 3.19
N SER A 261 22.05 15.85 3.10
CA SER A 261 22.07 16.75 4.24
C SER A 261 21.02 16.42 5.31
N ARG A 262 21.38 16.66 6.58
CA ARG A 262 20.46 16.52 7.72
C ARG A 262 19.31 17.52 7.64
N ASN A 263 19.57 18.74 7.18
CA ASN A 263 18.58 19.80 7.05
C ASN A 263 17.47 19.41 6.07
N PHE A 264 17.83 18.81 4.93
CA PHE A 264 16.84 18.32 3.97
C PHE A 264 15.97 17.21 4.55
N ALA A 265 16.58 16.23 5.24
CA ALA A 265 15.84 15.15 5.90
C ALA A 265 14.86 15.67 6.97
N VAL A 266 15.31 16.61 7.82
CA VAL A 266 14.46 17.23 8.84
C VAL A 266 13.36 18.08 8.21
N GLY A 267 13.66 18.84 7.16
CA GLY A 267 12.67 19.64 6.42
C GLY A 267 11.56 18.79 5.82
N LEU A 268 11.90 17.65 5.21
CA LEU A 268 10.92 16.68 4.71
C LEU A 268 10.05 16.10 5.83
N LEU A 269 10.62 15.82 7.00
CA LEU A 269 9.86 15.32 8.16
C LEU A 269 8.88 16.38 8.71
N VAL A 270 9.31 17.63 8.82
CA VAL A 270 8.45 18.76 9.23
C VAL A 270 7.33 18.96 8.22
N LEU A 271 7.63 18.90 6.92
CA LEU A 271 6.62 18.97 5.86
C LEU A 271 5.62 17.81 5.97
N HIS A 272 6.10 16.59 6.21
CA HIS A 272 5.24 15.42 6.39
C HIS A 272 4.26 15.59 7.55
N ALA A 273 4.76 15.96 8.73
CA ALA A 273 3.93 16.20 9.91
C ALA A 273 2.92 17.34 9.68
N SER A 274 3.34 18.41 9.00
CA SER A 274 2.48 19.56 8.69
C SER A 274 1.34 19.19 7.75
N LEU A 275 1.61 18.40 6.71
CA LEU A 275 0.59 17.91 5.77
C LEU A 275 -0.38 16.94 6.44
N LEU A 276 0.12 16.03 7.29
CA LEU A 276 -0.74 15.13 8.07
C LEU A 276 -1.65 15.92 9.02
N LEU A 277 -1.13 16.94 9.71
CA LEU A 277 -1.94 17.79 10.59
C LEU A 277 -3.00 18.57 9.80
N LEU A 278 -2.63 19.13 8.64
CA LEU A 278 -3.55 19.82 7.75
C LEU A 278 -4.70 18.90 7.31
N PHE A 279 -4.39 17.70 6.81
CA PHE A 279 -5.42 16.74 6.38
C PHE A 279 -6.24 16.20 7.55
N CYS A 280 -5.61 15.98 8.70
CA CYS A 280 -6.30 15.63 9.94
C CYS A 280 -7.40 16.66 10.25
N GLN A 281 -7.02 17.93 10.38
CA GLN A 281 -7.93 19.01 10.77
C GLN A 281 -8.99 19.31 9.70
N THR A 282 -8.63 19.27 8.42
CA THR A 282 -9.53 19.69 7.34
C THR A 282 -10.39 18.58 6.76
N LYS A 283 -9.99 17.31 6.91
CA LYS A 283 -10.66 16.17 6.25
C LYS A 283 -10.94 15.01 7.19
N TRP A 284 -9.92 14.50 7.89
CA TRP A 284 -10.04 13.19 8.54
C TRP A 284 -10.90 13.22 9.80
N ILE A 285 -10.96 14.32 10.54
CA ILE A 285 -11.79 14.43 11.75
C ILE A 285 -13.25 14.85 11.49
N GLN A 286 -13.58 15.28 10.27
CA GLN A 286 -14.90 15.82 9.93
C GLN A 286 -16.10 14.89 10.25
N PRO A 287 -15.97 13.55 10.18
CA PRO A 287 -17.09 12.68 10.59
C PRO A 287 -17.53 12.90 12.04
N SER A 288 -16.59 13.20 12.93
CA SER A 288 -16.81 13.25 14.38
C SER A 288 -16.75 14.64 15.00
N SER A 289 -16.04 15.60 14.40
CA SER A 289 -15.77 16.90 15.00
C SER A 289 -15.49 18.01 13.98
N SER A 290 -15.67 19.26 14.39
CA SER A 290 -15.37 20.45 13.59
C SER A 290 -13.90 20.89 13.66
N ASN A 291 -13.22 20.58 14.76
CA ASN A 291 -11.83 20.96 15.02
C ASN A 291 -11.13 19.95 15.94
N LEU A 292 -9.80 20.04 16.01
CA LEU A 292 -8.97 19.06 16.74
C LEU A 292 -9.23 19.04 18.25
N THR A 293 -9.53 20.19 18.85
CA THR A 293 -9.82 20.28 20.30
C THR A 293 -11.10 19.53 20.65
N GLU A 294 -12.15 19.70 19.84
CA GLU A 294 -13.40 18.96 19.98
C GLU A 294 -13.17 17.46 19.76
N PHE A 295 -12.38 17.09 18.73
CA PHE A 295 -12.00 15.71 18.46
C PHE A 295 -11.36 15.05 19.69
N VAL A 296 -10.32 15.67 20.24
CA VAL A 296 -9.57 15.12 21.38
C VAL A 296 -10.47 15.02 22.62
N LYS A 297 -11.24 16.07 22.94
CA LYS A 297 -12.19 16.03 24.07
C LYS A 297 -13.19 14.89 23.94
N LYS A 298 -13.67 14.63 22.72
CA LYS A 298 -14.65 13.58 22.44
C LYS A 298 -14.10 12.17 22.63
N TYR A 299 -12.89 11.89 22.13
CA TYR A 299 -12.30 10.55 22.24
C TYR A 299 -11.61 10.29 23.58
N LEU A 300 -11.24 11.33 24.34
CA LEU A 300 -10.75 11.21 25.72
C LEU A 300 -11.87 11.18 26.77
N GLY A 301 -12.94 11.96 26.56
CA GLY A 301 -14.06 12.08 27.50
C GLY A 301 -15.06 10.93 27.47
N GLY A 302 -14.91 10.01 26.51
CA GLY A 302 -15.86 8.94 26.25
C GLY A 302 -17.10 9.44 25.51
N MET A 303 -17.63 8.59 24.62
CA MET A 303 -18.84 8.88 23.86
C MET A 303 -19.95 7.92 24.26
N LYS A 304 -21.20 8.39 24.13
CA LYS A 304 -22.36 7.51 24.19
C LYS A 304 -22.40 6.64 22.93
N GLU A 305 -22.81 5.39 23.06
CA GLU A 305 -22.90 4.42 21.96
C GLU A 305 -23.73 4.94 20.77
N ALA A 306 -24.82 5.67 21.03
CA ALA A 306 -25.65 6.28 19.99
C ALA A 306 -24.88 7.31 19.14
N GLU A 307 -23.95 8.05 19.76
CA GLU A 307 -23.09 9.01 19.04
C GLU A 307 -22.01 8.29 18.24
N GLU A 308 -21.38 7.26 18.80
CA GLU A 308 -20.40 6.41 18.09
C GLU A 308 -21.02 5.79 16.84
N LEU A 309 -22.24 5.25 16.96
CA LEU A 309 -22.97 4.70 15.81
C LEU A 309 -23.25 5.76 14.73
N ARG A 310 -23.58 7.00 15.14
CA ARG A 310 -23.81 8.11 14.20
C ARG A 310 -22.53 8.50 13.46
N ILE A 311 -21.39 8.55 14.15
CA ILE A 311 -20.09 8.84 13.54
C ILE A 311 -19.68 7.69 12.61
N SER A 312 -19.81 6.46 13.07
CA SER A 312 -19.47 5.25 12.31
C SER A 312 -20.23 5.16 10.99
N LYS A 313 -21.49 5.59 10.94
CA LYS A 313 -22.29 5.68 9.70
C LYS A 313 -21.73 6.67 8.67
N LYS A 314 -20.99 7.69 9.10
CA LYS A 314 -20.34 8.67 8.21
C LYS A 314 -19.02 8.16 7.63
N ILE A 315 -18.49 7.04 8.11
CA ILE A 315 -17.33 6.36 7.53
C ILE A 315 -17.77 5.62 6.26
N THR A 316 -17.82 6.38 5.16
CA THR A 316 -18.23 5.90 3.82
C THR A 316 -17.06 5.27 3.07
N PRO A 317 -17.32 4.49 2.00
CA PRO A 317 -16.25 3.95 1.16
C PRO A 317 -15.33 5.03 0.57
N THR A 318 -15.88 6.19 0.22
CA THR A 318 -15.14 7.35 -0.30
C THR A 318 -14.23 7.92 0.77
N PHE A 319 -14.75 8.14 2.00
CA PHE A 319 -13.93 8.59 3.13
C PHE A 319 -12.76 7.65 3.41
N VAL A 320 -13.00 6.33 3.39
CA VAL A 320 -11.94 5.32 3.56
C VAL A 320 -10.87 5.45 2.48
N MET A 321 -11.28 5.51 1.21
CA MET A 321 -10.35 5.55 0.07
C MET A 321 -9.54 6.85 0.06
N ASP A 322 -10.19 8.00 0.27
CA ASP A 322 -9.55 9.31 0.34
C ASP A 322 -8.53 9.38 1.48
N THR A 323 -8.91 8.93 2.67
CA THR A 323 -8.05 8.99 3.85
C THR A 323 -6.84 8.06 3.72
N MET A 324 -7.06 6.80 3.29
CA MET A 324 -5.98 5.82 3.10
C MET A 324 -4.98 6.25 2.01
N LEU A 325 -5.48 6.62 0.83
CA LEU A 325 -4.62 7.02 -0.29
C LEU A 325 -3.96 8.38 -0.04
N GLY A 326 -4.66 9.32 0.60
CA GLY A 326 -4.11 10.61 1.01
C GLY A 326 -2.92 10.44 1.96
N SER A 327 -3.06 9.60 3.00
CA SER A 327 -1.96 9.31 3.94
C SER A 327 -0.75 8.70 3.25
N MET A 328 -0.97 7.72 2.36
CA MET A 328 0.10 7.11 1.57
C MET A 328 0.82 8.14 0.68
N VAL A 329 0.09 8.99 -0.03
CA VAL A 329 0.68 10.00 -0.91
C VAL A 329 1.42 11.08 -0.14
N ILE A 330 0.89 11.56 0.99
CA ILE A 330 1.61 12.51 1.87
C ILE A 330 2.93 11.89 2.33
N GLY A 331 2.92 10.60 2.70
CA GLY A 331 4.12 9.86 3.05
C GLY A 331 5.15 9.77 1.94
N LEU A 332 4.71 9.38 0.74
CA LEU A 332 5.59 9.20 -0.41
C LEU A 332 6.13 10.55 -0.94
N LEU A 333 5.32 11.60 -0.90
CA LEU A 333 5.72 12.96 -1.28
C LEU A 333 6.87 13.45 -0.39
N CYS A 334 6.79 13.19 0.92
CA CYS A 334 7.80 13.60 1.88
C CYS A 334 8.93 12.57 2.07
N ALA A 335 8.91 11.45 1.35
CA ALA A 335 9.96 10.45 1.46
C ALA A 335 11.26 10.99 0.85
N ARG A 336 12.37 10.93 1.61
CA ARG A 336 13.68 11.39 1.13
C ARG A 336 14.18 10.60 -0.06
N SER A 337 13.86 9.32 -0.19
CA SER A 337 14.23 8.54 -1.38
C SER A 337 13.12 7.60 -1.77
N LEU A 338 12.75 7.63 -3.05
CA LEU A 338 11.86 6.67 -3.67
C LEU A 338 12.58 5.96 -4.81
N HIS A 339 12.56 4.63 -4.77
CA HIS A 339 12.98 3.77 -5.88
C HIS A 339 11.79 3.40 -6.77
N TYR A 340 12.06 2.84 -7.95
CA TYR A 340 11.03 2.45 -8.92
C TYR A 340 9.91 1.56 -8.34
N GLN A 341 10.23 0.68 -7.38
CA GLN A 341 9.27 -0.23 -6.75
C GLN A 341 8.15 0.48 -5.97
N PHE A 342 8.38 1.70 -5.46
CA PHE A 342 7.36 2.48 -4.75
C PHE A 342 6.19 2.92 -5.64
N PHE A 343 6.38 2.86 -6.97
CA PHE A 343 5.28 3.09 -7.90
C PHE A 343 4.14 2.07 -7.73
N ALA A 344 4.37 0.91 -7.13
CA ALA A 344 3.32 -0.07 -6.83
C ALA A 344 2.19 0.51 -5.95
N TYR A 345 2.52 1.43 -5.04
CA TYR A 345 1.53 2.09 -4.17
C TYR A 345 0.84 3.29 -4.83
N LEU A 346 1.49 3.91 -5.83
CA LEU A 346 0.97 5.11 -6.50
C LEU A 346 0.20 4.80 -7.77
N GLY A 347 0.66 3.84 -8.58
CA GLY A 347 0.17 3.62 -9.94
C GLY A 347 -1.35 3.45 -10.02
N TRP A 348 -1.92 2.68 -9.09
CA TRP A 348 -3.37 2.50 -8.98
C TRP A 348 -4.08 3.50 -8.08
N ALA A 349 -3.36 4.32 -7.32
CA ALA A 349 -3.95 5.41 -6.54
C ALA A 349 -4.13 6.68 -7.39
N THR A 350 -3.18 6.95 -8.29
CA THR A 350 -3.08 8.19 -9.06
C THR A 350 -4.35 8.52 -9.86
N PRO A 351 -4.97 7.60 -10.64
CA PRO A 351 -6.15 7.96 -11.42
C PRO A 351 -7.32 8.43 -10.53
N TYR A 352 -7.52 7.80 -9.39
CA TYR A 352 -8.56 8.19 -8.44
C TYR A 352 -8.27 9.55 -7.82
N LEU A 353 -7.05 9.74 -7.32
CA LEU A 353 -6.66 10.99 -6.64
C LEU A 353 -6.69 12.20 -7.57
N LEU A 354 -6.28 12.05 -8.83
CA LEU A 354 -6.38 13.13 -9.82
C LEU A 354 -7.86 13.48 -10.11
N ASN A 355 -8.73 12.48 -10.18
CA ASN A 355 -10.16 12.70 -10.37
C ASN A 355 -10.79 13.42 -9.15
N THR A 356 -10.45 13.03 -7.93
CA THR A 356 -11.00 13.66 -6.72
C THR A 356 -10.44 15.05 -6.44
N ALA A 357 -9.19 15.33 -6.84
CA ALA A 357 -8.57 16.65 -6.74
C ALA A 357 -9.16 17.69 -7.72
N GLY A 358 -10.12 17.31 -8.57
CA GLY A 358 -10.78 18.23 -9.50
C GLY A 358 -9.97 18.55 -10.76
N TRP A 359 -8.93 17.77 -11.08
CA TRP A 359 -8.11 17.97 -12.29
C TRP A 359 -8.85 17.57 -13.58
N TYR A 360 -10.03 16.94 -13.47
CA TYR A 360 -10.97 16.79 -14.57
C TYR A 360 -12.10 17.80 -14.41
N ILE A 361 -12.25 18.66 -15.43
CA ILE A 361 -13.35 19.60 -15.61
C ILE A 361 -14.65 18.82 -15.34
N ARG A 362 -15.37 19.18 -14.27
CA ARG A 362 -16.77 18.76 -14.12
C ARG A 362 -17.47 19.29 -15.37
N ALA A 363 -17.82 18.39 -16.29
CA ALA A 363 -18.67 18.77 -17.39
C ALA A 363 -19.94 19.38 -16.76
N PRO A 364 -20.32 20.62 -17.15
CA PRO A 364 -21.52 21.24 -16.61
C PRO A 364 -22.68 20.27 -16.82
N THR A 365 -23.40 20.01 -15.72
CA THR A 365 -24.64 19.21 -15.70
C THR A 365 -25.71 19.89 -16.52
#